data_AF-A0A4V1UIH5-F1
#
_entry.id   AF-A0A4V1UIH5-F1
#
_cell.length_a   1.000
_cell.length_b   1.000
_cell.length_c   1.000
_cell.angle_alpha   90.00
_cell.angle_beta   90.00
_cell.angle_gamma   90.00
#
_symmetry.space_group_name_H-M   'P 1'
#
loop_
_entity.id
_entity.type
_entity.pdbx_description
1 polymer ?
#
loop_
_entity_poly.entity_id
_entity_poly.type
_entity_poly.pdbx_seq_one_letter_code
_entity_poly.pdbx_strand_id
1 'polypeptide(L)'
;ALSAKLPAGVPVLDIWNKRDAVEEFVPLQGLLVSARTGDGLQALRQALLEQAGWLAAPEGVYIARQRHVQALERVDGHLVLAAEHLEQRAQALDLLAEELRLGQNALNDITGEFSADDLLGVIFSSFCIGK
;
A
#
# COMPACT_ATOMS: atom_id res chain seq x y z
N ALA A 1 4.76 -14.44 -29.66
CA ALA A 1 4.08 -15.62 -29.11
C ALA A 1 3.49 -15.40 -27.71
N LEU A 2 4.13 -14.66 -26.80
CA LEU A 2 3.46 -14.09 -25.60
C LEU A 2 3.87 -12.63 -25.39
N SER A 3 5.13 -12.32 -25.71
CA SER A 3 5.72 -10.97 -25.80
C SER A 3 4.92 -9.95 -26.62
N ALA A 4 4.22 -10.39 -27.68
CA ALA A 4 3.38 -9.52 -28.49
C ALA A 4 2.02 -9.17 -27.84
N LYS A 5 1.66 -9.82 -26.72
CA LYS A 5 0.42 -9.58 -25.95
C LYS A 5 0.68 -8.80 -24.66
N LEU A 6 1.94 -8.53 -24.31
CA LEU A 6 2.31 -7.82 -23.10
C LEU A 6 2.54 -6.34 -23.42
N PRO A 7 2.07 -5.41 -22.57
CA PRO A 7 2.39 -3.99 -22.70
C PRO A 7 3.91 -3.77 -22.75
N ALA A 8 4.35 -2.78 -23.52
CA ALA A 8 5.74 -2.36 -23.51
C ALA A 8 6.13 -1.91 -22.10
N GLY A 9 7.15 -2.55 -21.52
CA GLY A 9 7.65 -2.24 -20.17
C GLY A 9 7.31 -3.27 -19.08
N VAL A 10 6.52 -4.31 -19.37
CA VAL A 10 6.34 -5.41 -18.41
C VAL A 10 7.61 -6.27 -18.38
N PRO A 11 8.27 -6.45 -17.22
CA PRO A 11 9.42 -7.34 -17.12
C PRO A 11 8.98 -8.78 -17.40
N VAL A 12 9.75 -9.49 -18.22
CA VAL A 12 9.48 -10.87 -18.60
C VAL A 12 10.62 -11.75 -18.11
N LEU A 13 10.29 -12.82 -17.41
CA LEU A 13 11.23 -13.85 -16.98
C LEU A 13 10.89 -15.16 -17.69
N ASP A 14 11.79 -15.62 -18.55
CA ASP A 14 11.64 -16.91 -19.23
C ASP A 14 11.94 -18.05 -18.26
N ILE A 15 11.04 -19.03 -18.18
CA ILE A 15 11.16 -20.20 -17.31
C ILE A 15 11.08 -21.48 -18.15
N TRP A 16 12.17 -22.24 -18.12
CA TRP A 16 12.27 -23.54 -18.75
C TRP A 16 12.00 -24.61 -17.70
N ASN A 17 10.84 -25.26 -17.78
CA ASN A 17 10.46 -26.32 -16.84
C ASN A 17 10.93 -27.70 -17.33
N LYS A 18 10.88 -28.70 -16.44
CA LYS A 18 11.22 -30.11 -16.67
C LYS A 18 12.72 -30.38 -16.81
N ARG A 19 13.55 -29.68 -16.02
CA ARG A 19 14.98 -29.99 -15.88
C ARG A 19 15.25 -31.46 -15.56
N ASP A 20 14.33 -32.12 -14.85
CA ASP A 20 14.44 -33.54 -14.51
C ASP A 20 14.27 -34.51 -15.68
N ALA A 21 13.79 -34.02 -16.84
CA ALA A 21 13.52 -34.85 -18.01
C ALA A 21 14.60 -34.75 -19.11
N VAL A 22 15.54 -33.81 -18.98
CA VAL A 22 16.60 -33.57 -19.98
C VAL A 22 17.92 -33.27 -19.26
N GLU A 23 18.93 -34.13 -19.48
CA GLU A 23 20.22 -34.01 -18.80
C GLU A 23 21.13 -32.90 -19.38
N GLU A 24 21.02 -32.63 -20.70
CA GLU A 24 21.88 -31.67 -21.40
C GLU A 24 21.07 -30.57 -22.10
N PHE A 25 20.38 -29.75 -21.31
CA PHE A 25 19.75 -28.54 -21.81
C PHE A 25 20.21 -27.32 -21.02
N VAL A 26 20.84 -26.37 -21.71
CA VAL A 26 21.22 -25.07 -21.15
C VAL A 26 20.54 -23.99 -22.00
N PRO A 27 19.56 -23.27 -21.46
CA PRO A 27 18.91 -22.21 -22.22
C PRO A 27 19.86 -21.03 -22.44
N LEU A 28 19.75 -20.38 -23.60
CA LEU A 28 20.50 -19.14 -23.90
C LEU A 28 20.11 -17.99 -22.96
N GLN A 29 18.86 -17.99 -22.48
CA GLN A 29 18.32 -17.02 -21.54
C GLN A 29 17.19 -17.64 -20.68
N GLY A 30 17.01 -17.14 -19.47
CA GLY A 30 15.96 -17.60 -18.54
C GLY A 30 16.43 -18.66 -17.55
N LEU A 31 15.52 -19.03 -16.64
CA LEU A 31 15.82 -19.97 -15.55
C LEU A 31 15.34 -21.38 -15.89
N LEU A 32 16.22 -22.35 -15.69
CA LEU A 32 15.90 -23.77 -15.82
C LEU A 32 15.46 -24.33 -14.46
N VAL A 33 14.26 -24.91 -14.40
CA VAL A 33 13.65 -25.42 -13.18
C VAL A 33 13.04 -26.81 -13.40
N SER A 34 12.87 -27.55 -12.30
CA SER A 34 11.97 -28.69 -12.25
C SER A 34 10.86 -28.40 -11.25
N ALA A 35 9.66 -28.14 -11.75
CA ALA A 35 8.47 -28.04 -10.90
C ALA A 35 8.14 -29.36 -10.17
N ARG A 36 8.67 -30.49 -10.65
CA ARG A 36 8.45 -31.82 -10.07
C ARG A 36 9.37 -32.09 -8.87
N THR A 37 10.67 -31.81 -9.02
CA THR A 37 11.67 -32.09 -7.97
C THR A 37 11.94 -30.90 -7.07
N GLY A 38 11.54 -29.70 -7.49
CA GLY A 38 11.84 -28.44 -6.81
C GLY A 38 13.18 -27.83 -7.20
N ASP A 39 13.96 -28.48 -8.06
CA ASP A 39 15.25 -27.95 -8.52
C ASP A 39 15.05 -26.61 -9.26
N GLY A 40 15.92 -25.64 -8.98
CA GLY A 40 15.86 -24.28 -9.53
C GLY A 40 14.75 -23.38 -8.97
N LEU A 41 13.81 -23.88 -8.16
CA LEU A 41 12.71 -23.06 -7.62
C LEU A 41 13.18 -21.97 -6.64
N GLN A 42 14.25 -22.21 -5.89
CA GLN A 42 14.83 -21.20 -5.00
C GLN A 42 15.43 -20.02 -5.79
N ALA A 43 16.12 -20.30 -6.89
CA ALA A 43 16.66 -19.28 -7.78
C ALA A 43 15.52 -18.49 -8.46
N LEU A 44 14.44 -19.19 -8.87
CA LEU A 44 13.24 -18.55 -9.38
C LEU A 44 12.60 -17.61 -8.34
N ARG A 45 12.46 -18.05 -7.09
CA ARG A 45 11.92 -17.24 -6.01
C ARG A 45 12.73 -15.97 -5.81
N GLN A 46 14.07 -16.08 -5.81
CA GLN A 46 14.95 -14.94 -5.64
C GLN A 46 14.82 -13.93 -6.79
N ALA A 47 14.82 -14.41 -8.03
CA ALA A 47 14.64 -13.55 -9.21
C ALA A 47 13.29 -12.81 -9.20
N LEU A 48 12.21 -13.48 -8.75
CA LEU A 48 10.90 -12.84 -8.61
C LEU A 48 10.89 -11.76 -7.53
N LEU A 49 11.54 -11.99 -6.39
CA LEU A 49 11.64 -11.01 -5.31
C LEU A 49 12.42 -9.77 -5.77
N GLU A 50 13.53 -9.96 -6.48
CA GLU A 50 14.32 -8.87 -7.06
C GLU A 50 13.50 -8.03 -8.06
N GLN A 51 12.75 -8.69 -8.97
CA GLN A 51 11.89 -7.97 -9.91
C GLN A 51 10.72 -7.24 -9.24
N ALA A 52 10.19 -7.78 -8.16
CA ALA A 52 9.14 -7.12 -7.38
C ALA A 52 9.66 -5.91 -6.58
N GLY A 53 10.96 -5.59 -6.65
CA GLY A 53 11.56 -4.53 -5.85
C GLY A 53 11.56 -4.86 -4.37
N TRP A 54 11.54 -6.15 -4.01
CA TRP A 54 11.54 -6.59 -2.62
C TRP A 54 12.91 -6.30 -2.00
N LEU A 55 13.02 -5.16 -1.33
CA LEU A 55 14.06 -4.93 -0.34
C LEU A 55 13.63 -5.69 0.91
N ALA A 56 14.53 -6.54 1.45
CA ALA A 56 14.36 -7.09 2.79
C ALA A 56 14.38 -5.92 3.78
N ALA A 57 13.22 -5.29 3.96
CA ALA A 57 13.10 -4.16 4.85
C ALA A 57 13.26 -4.70 6.28
N PRO A 58 14.18 -4.13 7.07
CA PRO A 58 14.26 -4.42 8.49
C PRO A 58 12.89 -4.08 9.12
N GLU A 59 12.55 -4.76 10.21
CA GLU A 59 11.30 -4.59 10.94
C GLU A 59 10.85 -3.11 11.01
N GLY A 60 9.61 -2.84 10.59
CA GLY A 60 9.05 -1.48 10.58
C GLY A 60 8.25 -1.13 9.33
N VAL A 61 8.17 -2.00 8.31
CA VAL A 61 7.25 -1.78 7.19
C VAL A 61 5.82 -1.99 7.70
N TYR A 62 5.18 -0.89 8.06
CA TYR A 62 3.74 -0.82 8.12
C TYR A 62 3.22 -1.26 6.75
N ILE A 63 2.63 -2.45 6.68
CA ILE A 63 1.87 -2.90 5.50
C ILE A 63 0.59 -2.06 5.49
N ALA A 64 0.72 -0.79 5.08
CA ALA A 64 -0.42 0.02 4.72
C ALA A 64 -1.01 -0.63 3.46
N ARG A 65 -2.16 -1.30 3.63
CA ARG A 65 -2.94 -1.77 2.48
C ARG A 65 -3.19 -0.57 1.56
N GLN A 66 -3.29 -0.80 0.25
CA GLN A 66 -3.55 0.25 -0.73
C GLN A 66 -4.69 1.21 -0.31
N ARG A 67 -5.76 0.68 0.30
CA ARG A 67 -6.87 1.49 0.84
C ARG A 67 -6.45 2.50 1.93
N HIS A 68 -5.50 2.15 2.80
CA HIS A 68 -5.02 3.06 3.85
C HIS A 68 -4.15 4.17 3.22
N VAL A 69 -3.34 3.83 2.22
CA VAL A 69 -2.55 4.81 1.46
C VAL A 69 -3.48 5.82 0.78
N GLN A 70 -4.50 5.34 0.07
CA GLN A 70 -5.50 6.19 -0.58
C GLN A 70 -6.27 7.07 0.41
N ALA A 71 -6.61 6.53 1.60
CA ALA A 71 -7.22 7.31 2.65
C ALA A 71 -6.30 8.44 3.14
N LEU A 72 -5.02 8.16 3.39
CA LEU A 72 -4.03 9.16 3.79
C LEU A 72 -3.76 10.21 2.70
N GLU A 73 -3.73 9.83 1.41
CA GLU A 73 -3.60 10.78 0.30
C GLU A 73 -4.77 11.78 0.26
N ARG A 74 -5.99 11.32 0.55
CA ARG A 74 -7.16 12.22 0.66
C ARG A 74 -7.06 13.13 1.88
N VAL A 75 -6.61 12.59 3.03
CA VAL A 75 -6.37 13.40 4.24
C VAL A 75 -5.37 14.52 3.93
N ASP A 76 -4.25 14.19 3.30
CA ASP A 76 -3.22 15.16 2.92
C ASP A 76 -3.78 16.24 1.98
N GLY A 77 -4.53 15.85 0.95
CA GLY A 77 -5.18 16.80 0.04
C GLY A 77 -6.11 17.80 0.76
N HIS A 78 -6.94 17.32 1.69
CA HIS A 78 -7.80 18.18 2.49
C HIS A 78 -7.02 19.08 3.46
N LEU A 79 -5.91 18.60 4.05
CA LEU A 79 -5.06 19.40 4.92
C LEU A 79 -4.33 20.52 4.17
N VAL A 80 -3.92 20.28 2.93
CA VAL A 80 -3.34 21.32 2.05
C VAL A 80 -4.38 22.42 1.78
N LEU A 81 -5.59 22.06 1.37
CA LEU A 81 -6.67 23.04 1.13
C LEU A 81 -7.05 23.80 2.42
N ALA A 82 -7.13 23.11 3.55
CA ALA A 82 -7.34 23.73 4.86
C ALA A 82 -6.25 24.76 5.18
N ALA A 83 -4.99 24.44 4.93
CA ALA A 83 -3.88 25.37 5.13
C ALA A 83 -4.00 26.62 4.23
N GLU A 84 -4.36 26.43 2.95
CA GLU A 84 -4.62 27.54 2.02
C GLU A 84 -5.76 28.46 2.52
N HIS A 85 -6.86 27.88 3.02
CA HIS A 85 -7.97 28.65 3.59
C HIS A 85 -7.58 29.39 4.88
N LEU A 86 -6.70 28.81 5.69
CA LEU A 86 -6.21 29.45 6.91
C LEU A 86 -5.38 30.71 6.58
N GLU A 87 -4.57 30.67 5.51
CA GLU A 87 -3.77 31.81 5.04
C GLU A 87 -4.63 32.98 4.53
N GLN A 88 -5.82 32.70 3.99
CA GLN A 88 -6.75 33.70 3.45
C GLN A 88 -7.47 34.54 4.54
N ARG A 89 -7.18 34.30 5.82
CA ARG A 89 -7.82 34.94 7.00
C ARG A 89 -9.34 34.74 7.02
N ALA A 90 -10.01 35.35 8.00
CA ALA A 90 -11.37 35.06 8.49
C ALA A 90 -12.53 34.90 7.47
N GLN A 91 -12.32 35.12 6.17
CA GLN A 91 -13.33 34.95 5.13
C GLN A 91 -13.57 33.49 4.71
N ALA A 92 -12.65 32.56 5.04
CA ALA A 92 -12.72 31.16 4.62
C ALA A 92 -12.88 30.16 5.78
N LEU A 93 -13.34 30.59 6.96
CA LEU A 93 -13.46 29.71 8.13
C LEU A 93 -14.44 28.54 7.92
N ASP A 94 -15.53 28.76 7.18
CA ASP A 94 -16.49 27.70 6.86
C ASP A 94 -15.89 26.64 5.92
N LEU A 95 -15.07 27.08 4.95
CA LEU A 95 -14.35 26.19 4.04
C LEU A 95 -13.25 25.43 4.77
N LEU A 96 -12.47 26.12 5.62
CA LEU A 96 -11.49 25.48 6.50
C LEU A 96 -12.14 24.38 7.35
N ALA A 97 -13.27 24.67 7.99
CA ALA A 97 -13.98 23.70 8.81
C ALA A 97 -14.46 22.49 8.00
N GLU A 98 -14.94 22.71 6.78
CA GLU A 98 -15.37 21.64 5.89
C GLU A 98 -14.18 20.77 5.41
N GLU A 99 -13.06 21.37 5.02
CA GLU A 99 -11.86 20.61 4.64
C GLU A 99 -11.35 19.75 5.79
N LEU A 100 -11.32 20.28 7.02
CA LEU A 100 -10.97 19.49 8.21
C LEU A 100 -11.96 18.34 8.47
N ARG A 101 -13.27 18.57 8.27
CA ARG A 101 -14.30 17.54 8.40
C ARG A 101 -14.12 16.42 7.38
N LEU A 102 -13.82 16.77 6.13
CA LEU A 102 -13.58 15.80 5.06
C LEU A 102 -12.28 15.01 5.30
N GLY A 103 -11.22 15.67 5.76
CA GLY A 103 -9.99 15.02 6.21
C GLY A 103 -10.24 14.01 7.34
N GLN A 104 -11.01 14.39 8.37
CA GLN A 104 -11.38 13.47 9.45
C GLN A 104 -12.18 12.27 8.95
N ASN A 105 -13.14 12.47 8.05
CA ASN A 105 -13.91 11.37 7.46
C ASN A 105 -13.01 10.41 6.66
N ALA A 106 -12.05 10.92 5.89
CA ALA A 106 -11.08 10.09 5.18
C ALA A 106 -10.18 9.30 6.14
N LEU A 107 -9.85 9.86 7.30
CA LEU A 107 -9.09 9.17 8.35
C LEU A 107 -9.91 8.05 9.03
N ASN A 108 -11.22 8.25 9.20
CA ASN A 108 -12.13 7.25 9.76
C ASN A 108 -12.19 5.96 8.92
N ASP A 109 -11.92 6.01 7.61
CA ASP A 109 -11.78 4.81 6.77
C ASP A 109 -10.64 3.89 7.24
N ILE A 110 -9.69 4.40 8.01
CA ILE A 110 -8.55 3.66 8.58
C ILE A 110 -8.83 3.30 10.05
N THR A 111 -9.28 4.26 10.85
CA THR A 111 -9.40 4.12 12.31
C THR A 111 -10.75 3.58 12.78
N GLY A 112 -11.75 3.54 11.90
CA GLY A 112 -13.16 3.43 12.28
C GLY A 112 -13.77 4.80 12.55
N GLU A 113 -15.10 4.87 12.55
CA GLU A 113 -15.82 6.11 12.88
C GLU A 113 -15.56 6.53 14.33
N PHE A 114 -15.20 7.80 14.50
CA PHE A 114 -15.16 8.47 15.80
C PHE A 114 -16.29 9.50 15.83
N SER A 115 -17.35 9.18 16.56
CA SER A 115 -18.57 9.97 16.61
C SER A 115 -18.45 11.16 17.57
N ALA A 116 -19.40 12.10 17.47
CA ALA A 116 -19.51 13.18 18.44
C ALA A 116 -19.76 12.63 19.87
N ASP A 117 -20.47 11.52 20.01
CA ASP A 117 -20.71 10.87 21.30
C ASP A 117 -19.42 10.26 21.87
N ASP A 118 -18.53 9.72 21.03
CA ASP A 118 -17.21 9.23 21.48
C ASP A 118 -16.36 10.38 22.01
N LEU A 119 -16.38 11.52 21.33
CA LEU A 119 -15.69 12.73 21.78
C LEU A 119 -16.23 13.23 23.12
N LEU A 120 -17.56 13.32 23.27
CA LEU A 120 -18.19 13.72 24.52
C LEU A 120 -17.89 12.71 25.63
N GLY A 121 -17.88 11.40 25.31
CA GLY A 121 -17.47 10.34 26.21
C GLY A 121 -16.06 10.56 26.75
N VAL A 122 -15.08 10.91 25.89
CA VAL A 122 -13.72 11.22 26.32
C VAL A 122 -13.67 12.49 27.17
N ILE A 123 -14.30 13.59 26.73
CA ILE A 123 -14.34 14.86 27.47
C ILE A 123 -14.94 14.69 28.86
N PHE A 124 -16.03 13.91 28.97
CA PHE A 124 -16.74 13.68 30.23
C PHE A 124 -16.20 12.51 31.05
N SER A 125 -15.35 11.64 30.48
CA SER A 125 -14.72 10.52 31.21
C SER A 125 -13.84 10.98 32.38
N SER A 126 -13.27 12.19 32.29
CA SER A 126 -12.48 12.81 33.35
C SER A 126 -13.30 13.62 34.37
N PHE A 127 -14.60 13.83 34.14
CA PHE A 127 -15.47 14.47 35.13
C PHE A 127 -16.04 13.40 36.04
N CYS A 128 -15.61 13.39 37.31
CA CYS A 128 -16.26 12.57 38.32
C CYS A 128 -17.73 12.99 38.42
N ILE A 129 -18.64 12.17 37.89
CA ILE A 129 -20.06 12.27 38.24
C ILE A 129 -20.13 11.91 39.72
N GLY A 130 -20.35 12.93 40.54
CA GLY A 130 -20.36 12.81 41.99
C GLY A 130 -21.24 11.64 42.46
N LYS A 131 -20.64 10.77 43.27
CA LYS A 131 -21.36 10.07 44.33
C LYS A 131 -21.45 10.99 45.53
#